data_AF-A0AAD3CW56-F1
#
_entry.id   AF-A0AAD3CW56-F1
#
_cell.length_a   1.000
_cell.length_b   1.000
_cell.length_c   1.000
_cell.angle_alpha   90.00
_cell.angle_beta   90.00
_cell.angle_gamma   90.00
#
_symmetry.space_group_name_H-M   'P 1'
#
loop_
_entity.id
_entity.type
_entity.pdbx_description
1 polymer ?
#
loop_
_entity_poly.entity_id
_entity_poly.type
_entity_poly.pdbx_seq_one_letter_code
_entity_poly.pdbx_strand_id
1 'polypeptide(L)'
;METSNGVQTIKSNKIDSITEIQDSIDSLSLSLFEALRGLRDAISPESQTNTITSGENVENENGPQSPQLDLDYDDFLMAFHRDEQWTLELIAKNKGNPPKNKEEYTKLKARIEMEKFKAIVEKHSTDILQKSANVDDLVSALPGMSRTKEEQLERIQELLTLNQSLDKELNDAYTQAEKQRNEIRSILDRVTTEALGI
;
A
#
# COMPACT_ATOMS: atom_id res chain seq x y z
N MET A 1 4.36 38.89 15.83
CA MET A 1 4.56 38.63 14.39
C MET A 1 5.85 37.84 14.27
N GLU A 2 5.74 36.52 14.35
CA GLU A 2 6.86 35.59 14.20
C GLU A 2 6.67 34.85 12.88
N THR A 3 7.43 35.23 11.86
CA THR A 3 7.49 34.50 10.59
C THR A 3 8.44 33.32 10.79
N SER A 4 7.89 32.20 11.23
CA SER A 4 8.58 30.91 11.22
C SER A 4 8.82 30.48 9.77
N ASN A 5 9.98 30.84 9.23
CA ASN A 5 10.49 30.31 7.97
C ASN A 5 10.81 28.83 8.15
N GLY A 6 9.78 27.99 8.05
CA GLY A 6 9.93 26.55 7.92
C GLY A 6 10.57 26.25 6.57
N VAL A 7 11.89 26.08 6.54
CA VAL A 7 12.58 25.37 5.46
C VAL A 7 12.06 23.94 5.51
N GLN A 8 10.97 23.66 4.78
CA GLN A 8 10.52 22.30 4.53
C GLN A 8 11.64 21.62 3.76
N THR A 9 12.38 20.78 4.47
CA THR A 9 13.35 19.87 3.88
C THR A 9 12.55 18.99 2.92
N ILE A 10 12.71 19.20 1.61
CA ILE A 10 12.12 18.33 0.60
C ILE A 10 12.84 16.98 0.76
N LYS A 11 12.27 16.11 1.60
CA LYS A 11 12.63 14.70 1.59
C LYS A 11 12.20 14.21 0.22
N SER A 12 13.15 14.02 -0.68
CA SER A 12 12.89 13.31 -1.92
C SER A 12 12.56 11.86 -1.54
N ASN A 13 11.29 11.60 -1.23
CA ASN A 13 10.81 10.23 -1.23
C ASN A 13 11.09 9.66 -2.63
N LYS A 14 11.46 8.37 -2.69
CA LYS A 14 11.85 7.69 -3.93
C LYS A 14 10.74 7.69 -4.99
N ILE A 15 9.52 7.99 -4.57
CA ILE A 15 8.28 8.05 -5.36
C ILE A 15 7.67 9.43 -5.12
N ASP A 16 7.20 10.08 -6.18
CA ASP A 16 6.48 11.36 -6.09
C ASP A 16 5.15 11.17 -5.34
N SER A 17 4.79 12.13 -4.50
CA SER A 17 3.62 12.01 -3.61
C SER A 17 2.30 11.85 -4.37
N ILE A 18 2.21 12.37 -5.60
CA ILE A 18 1.04 12.18 -6.46
C ILE A 18 0.97 10.73 -6.97
N THR A 19 2.09 10.15 -7.37
CA THR A 19 2.14 8.73 -7.78
C THR A 19 1.78 7.80 -6.62
N GLU A 20 2.25 8.10 -5.40
CA GLU A 20 1.89 7.33 -4.21
C GLU A 20 0.38 7.37 -3.92
N ILE A 21 -0.29 8.51 -4.12
CA ILE A 21 -1.75 8.63 -4.00
C ILE A 21 -2.45 7.81 -5.10
N GLN A 22 -1.96 7.85 -6.33
CA GLN A 22 -2.52 7.08 -7.44
C GLN A 22 -2.47 5.57 -7.14
N ASP A 23 -1.31 5.06 -6.70
CA ASP A 23 -1.14 3.66 -6.32
C ASP A 23 -2.09 3.26 -5.17
N SER A 24 -2.28 4.15 -4.19
CA SER A 24 -3.18 3.94 -3.06
C SER A 24 -4.66 3.88 -3.49
N ILE A 25 -5.08 4.76 -4.40
CA ILE A 25 -6.45 4.77 -4.97
C ILE A 25 -6.70 3.50 -5.80
N ASP A 26 -5.72 3.08 -6.61
CA ASP A 26 -5.82 1.84 -7.38
C ASP A 26 -5.93 0.63 -6.45
N SER A 27 -5.13 0.59 -5.38
CA SER A 27 -5.20 -0.45 -4.34
C SER A 27 -6.54 -0.48 -3.61
N LEU A 28 -7.13 0.69 -3.32
CA LEU A 28 -8.47 0.80 -2.73
C LEU A 28 -9.54 0.27 -3.70
N SER A 29 -9.43 0.62 -4.98
CA SER A 29 -10.35 0.16 -6.02
C SER A 29 -10.31 -1.35 -6.17
N LEU A 30 -9.11 -1.95 -6.18
CA LEU A 30 -8.91 -3.40 -6.16
C LEU A 30 -9.56 -4.05 -4.92
N SER A 31 -9.33 -3.51 -3.72
CA SER A 31 -9.97 -4.02 -2.49
C SER A 31 -11.49 -3.95 -2.55
N LEU A 32 -12.08 -2.90 -3.15
CA LEU A 32 -13.52 -2.78 -3.35
C LEU A 32 -14.05 -3.86 -4.31
N PHE A 33 -13.36 -4.10 -5.42
CA PHE A 33 -13.75 -5.15 -6.36
C PHE A 33 -13.64 -6.55 -5.74
N GLU A 34 -12.57 -6.82 -4.99
CA GLU A 34 -12.39 -8.08 -4.28
C GLU A 34 -13.43 -8.27 -3.18
N ALA A 35 -13.77 -7.22 -2.43
CA ALA A 35 -14.83 -7.25 -1.44
C ALA A 35 -16.19 -7.58 -2.08
N LEU A 36 -16.54 -6.93 -3.18
CA LEU A 36 -17.79 -7.19 -3.91
C LEU A 36 -17.82 -8.60 -4.51
N ARG A 37 -16.69 -9.08 -5.04
CA ARG A 37 -16.55 -10.44 -5.55
C ARG A 37 -16.68 -11.47 -4.44
N GLY A 38 -16.00 -11.28 -3.31
CA GLY A 38 -16.09 -12.13 -2.13
C GLY A 38 -17.50 -12.16 -1.54
N LEU A 39 -18.19 -11.02 -1.54
CA LEU A 39 -19.59 -10.93 -1.09
C LEU A 39 -20.53 -11.69 -2.03
N ARG A 40 -20.36 -11.53 -3.35
CA ARG A 40 -21.11 -12.27 -4.37
C ARG A 40 -20.90 -13.79 -4.24
N ASP A 41 -19.65 -14.21 -4.13
CA ASP A 41 -19.27 -15.62 -4.04
C ASP A 41 -19.75 -16.24 -2.71
N ALA A 42 -19.92 -15.42 -1.65
CA ALA A 42 -20.48 -15.87 -0.36
C ALA A 42 -22.02 -15.89 -0.32
N ILE A 43 -22.71 -15.08 -1.13
CA ILE A 43 -24.20 -15.00 -1.18
C ILE A 43 -24.79 -16.04 -2.14
N SER A 44 -24.08 -16.42 -3.20
CA SER A 44 -24.53 -17.40 -4.19
C SER A 44 -23.41 -18.39 -4.56
N PRO A 45 -23.17 -19.44 -3.75
CA PRO A 45 -22.31 -20.54 -4.18
C PRO A 45 -22.85 -21.24 -5.46
N GLU A 46 -24.17 -21.16 -5.71
CA GLU A 46 -24.82 -21.76 -6.89
C GLU A 46 -24.52 -21.05 -8.23
N SER A 47 -23.87 -19.88 -8.22
CA SER A 47 -23.47 -19.21 -9.48
C SER A 47 -22.18 -19.75 -10.09
N GLN A 48 -21.47 -20.67 -9.42
CA GLN A 48 -20.20 -21.24 -9.91
C GLN A 48 -20.35 -22.49 -10.80
N THR A 49 -21.55 -23.01 -11.03
CA THR A 49 -21.74 -24.17 -11.93
C THR A 49 -21.61 -23.84 -13.42
N ASN A 50 -21.36 -22.58 -13.80
CA ASN A 50 -21.22 -22.17 -15.20
C ASN A 50 -19.92 -21.40 -15.52
N THR A 51 -18.78 -21.75 -14.92
CA THR A 51 -17.49 -21.21 -15.41
C THR A 51 -16.31 -22.16 -15.23
N ILE A 52 -16.36 -23.32 -15.90
CA ILE A 52 -15.13 -24.02 -16.31
C ILE A 52 -15.28 -24.40 -17.77
N THR A 53 -14.69 -23.59 -18.65
CA THR A 53 -13.74 -24.04 -19.68
C THR A 53 -13.13 -22.81 -20.34
N SER A 54 -11.94 -22.40 -19.90
CA SER A 54 -10.75 -22.17 -20.76
C SER A 54 -9.65 -21.47 -19.96
N GLY A 55 -8.59 -22.24 -19.66
CA GLY A 55 -7.19 -21.83 -19.54
C GLY A 55 -6.80 -20.64 -18.66
N GLU A 56 -6.12 -20.90 -17.54
CA GLU A 56 -4.65 -20.75 -17.43
C GLU A 56 -4.18 -21.03 -15.99
N ASN A 57 -3.03 -21.68 -15.89
CA ASN A 57 -2.38 -22.16 -14.67
C ASN A 57 -1.95 -21.03 -13.72
N VAL A 58 -2.30 -21.14 -12.43
CA VAL A 58 -1.44 -20.65 -11.33
C VAL A 58 -1.53 -21.65 -10.16
N GLU A 59 -0.40 -22.30 -9.86
CA GLU A 59 -0.16 -23.14 -8.69
C GLU A 59 0.16 -22.30 -7.43
N ASN A 60 -0.12 -22.89 -6.25
CA ASN A 60 0.19 -22.48 -4.86
C ASN A 60 -0.66 -21.31 -4.29
N GLU A 61 -1.35 -21.42 -3.14
CA GLU A 61 -0.91 -21.94 -1.83
C GLU A 61 -2.03 -22.56 -0.94
N ASN A 62 -1.57 -23.31 0.07
CA ASN A 62 -2.27 -24.20 1.00
C ASN A 62 -3.29 -23.52 1.95
N GLY A 63 -4.59 -23.65 1.65
CA GLY A 63 -5.66 -23.60 2.64
C GLY A 63 -6.30 -24.99 2.77
N PRO A 64 -6.84 -25.39 3.94
CA PRO A 64 -7.65 -26.59 4.01
C PRO A 64 -8.85 -26.38 3.07
N GLN A 65 -8.84 -27.10 1.94
CA GLN A 65 -9.98 -27.15 1.03
C GLN A 65 -11.13 -27.77 1.82
N SER A 66 -11.99 -26.92 2.40
CA SER A 66 -13.31 -27.36 2.84
C SER A 66 -14.04 -27.85 1.58
N PRO A 67 -14.42 -29.14 1.49
CA PRO A 67 -15.03 -29.69 0.28
C PRO A 67 -16.36 -29.00 -0.04
N GLN A 68 -16.62 -28.88 -1.34
CA GLN A 68 -17.84 -28.40 -1.98
C GLN A 68 -19.13 -28.73 -1.17
N LEU A 69 -19.95 -27.72 -0.95
CA LEU A 69 -20.90 -27.65 0.16
C LEU A 69 -22.29 -28.23 -0.10
N ASP A 70 -22.41 -29.37 -0.79
CA ASP A 70 -23.68 -30.11 -0.96
C ASP A 70 -23.68 -31.46 -0.20
N LEU A 71 -23.02 -31.51 0.96
CA LEU A 71 -23.06 -32.69 1.82
C LEU A 71 -24.38 -32.72 2.60
N ASP A 72 -25.20 -33.74 2.32
CA ASP A 72 -26.47 -34.00 3.00
C ASP A 72 -26.21 -34.38 4.48
N TYR A 73 -27.24 -34.39 5.33
CA TYR A 73 -27.10 -34.79 6.74
C TYR A 73 -26.48 -36.20 6.89
N ASP A 74 -26.77 -37.09 5.95
CA ASP A 74 -26.23 -38.44 5.91
C ASP A 74 -24.72 -38.44 5.58
N ASP A 75 -24.27 -37.53 4.72
CA ASP A 75 -22.84 -37.38 4.41
C ASP A 75 -22.06 -36.80 5.60
N PHE A 76 -22.67 -35.88 6.34
CA PHE A 76 -22.11 -35.38 7.59
C PHE A 76 -21.94 -36.49 8.62
N LEU A 77 -22.94 -37.37 8.78
CA LEU A 77 -22.83 -38.51 9.70
C LEU A 77 -21.74 -39.49 9.25
N MET A 78 -21.64 -39.77 7.95
CA MET A 78 -20.59 -40.61 7.39
C MET A 78 -19.18 -40.03 7.61
N ALA A 79 -19.01 -38.72 7.42
CA ALA A 79 -17.75 -38.02 7.66
C ALA A 79 -17.40 -37.93 9.16
N PHE A 80 -18.41 -37.78 10.03
CA PHE A 80 -18.22 -37.77 11.48
C PHE A 80 -17.75 -39.13 12.00
N HIS A 81 -18.33 -40.23 11.49
CA HIS A 81 -17.87 -41.58 11.82
C HIS A 81 -16.50 -41.93 11.25
N ARG A 82 -15.98 -41.13 10.32
CA ARG A 82 -14.62 -41.24 9.76
C ARG A 82 -13.61 -40.30 10.43
N ASP A 83 -14.00 -39.60 11.51
CA ASP A 83 -13.19 -38.61 12.21
C ASP A 83 -12.61 -37.52 11.28
N GLU A 84 -13.38 -37.10 10.27
CA GLU A 84 -12.93 -36.06 9.35
C GLU A 84 -12.83 -34.70 10.08
N GLN A 85 -11.69 -34.01 9.92
CA GLN A 85 -11.35 -32.80 10.69
C GLN A 85 -12.43 -31.72 10.65
N TRP A 86 -13.07 -31.51 9.51
CA TRP A 86 -14.10 -30.49 9.36
C TRP A 86 -15.38 -30.79 10.17
N THR A 87 -15.73 -32.07 10.37
CA THR A 87 -16.89 -32.47 11.19
C THR A 87 -16.62 -32.25 12.67
N LEU A 88 -15.39 -32.52 13.12
CA LEU A 88 -14.94 -32.28 14.48
C LEU A 88 -14.91 -30.79 14.81
N GLU A 89 -14.47 -29.94 13.87
CA GLU A 89 -14.53 -28.48 14.00
C GLU A 89 -15.97 -27.96 14.08
N LEU A 90 -16.88 -28.53 13.28
CA LEU A 90 -18.30 -28.17 13.28
C LEU A 90 -18.94 -28.46 14.65
N ILE A 91 -18.60 -29.60 15.23
CA ILE A 91 -19.11 -30.06 16.53
C ILE A 91 -18.46 -29.29 17.68
N ALA A 92 -17.16 -28.96 17.59
CA ALA A 92 -16.49 -28.08 18.54
C ALA A 92 -17.17 -26.70 18.61
N LYS A 93 -17.56 -26.14 17.45
CA LYS A 93 -18.37 -24.90 17.37
C LYS A 93 -19.81 -25.05 17.85
N ASN A 94 -20.29 -26.27 18.04
CA ASN A 94 -21.62 -26.61 18.56
C ASN A 94 -21.58 -27.20 19.98
N LYS A 95 -20.65 -26.74 20.82
CA LYS A 95 -20.51 -27.17 22.24
C LYS A 95 -20.25 -28.67 22.41
N GLY A 96 -19.65 -29.31 21.41
CA GLY A 96 -19.25 -30.72 21.49
C GLY A 96 -20.35 -31.74 21.19
N ASN A 97 -21.56 -31.30 20.84
CA ASN A 97 -22.67 -32.22 20.53
C ASN A 97 -22.95 -32.29 19.02
N PRO A 98 -22.98 -33.49 18.43
CA PRO A 98 -23.42 -33.64 17.05
C PRO A 98 -24.90 -33.27 16.93
N PRO A 99 -25.32 -32.62 15.83
CA PRO A 99 -26.73 -32.36 15.56
C PRO A 99 -27.50 -33.68 15.53
N LYS A 100 -28.66 -33.72 16.21
CA LYS A 100 -29.44 -34.96 16.39
C LYS A 100 -30.41 -35.21 15.25
N ASN A 101 -30.74 -34.17 14.49
CA ASN A 101 -31.73 -34.22 13.43
C ASN A 101 -31.29 -33.38 12.23
N LYS A 102 -31.82 -33.71 11.03
CA LYS A 102 -31.52 -32.97 9.78
C LYS A 102 -31.79 -31.47 9.92
N GLU A 103 -32.86 -31.09 10.63
CA GLU A 103 -33.21 -29.69 10.91
C GLU A 103 -32.21 -28.98 11.83
N GLU A 104 -31.60 -29.69 12.78
CA GLU A 104 -30.57 -29.11 13.65
C GLU A 104 -29.26 -28.89 12.88
N TYR A 105 -28.93 -29.82 11.98
CA TYR A 105 -27.77 -29.69 11.09
C TYR A 105 -27.93 -28.52 10.12
N THR A 106 -29.09 -28.34 9.48
CA THR A 106 -29.32 -27.21 8.56
C THR A 106 -29.25 -25.87 9.29
N LYS A 107 -29.81 -25.77 10.51
CA LYS A 107 -29.69 -24.57 11.35
C LYS A 107 -28.25 -24.30 11.78
N LEU A 108 -27.50 -25.35 12.13
CA LEU A 108 -26.10 -25.23 12.51
C LEU A 108 -25.24 -24.77 11.32
N LYS A 109 -25.45 -25.36 10.14
CA LYS A 109 -24.81 -25.00 8.88
C LYS A 109 -25.07 -23.53 8.53
N ALA A 110 -26.35 -23.12 8.51
CA ALA A 110 -26.73 -21.74 8.23
C ALA A 110 -26.13 -20.74 9.22
N ARG A 111 -26.05 -21.09 10.52
CA ARG A 111 -25.40 -20.26 11.53
C ARG A 111 -23.91 -20.09 11.26
N ILE A 112 -23.21 -21.16 10.94
CA ILE A 112 -21.76 -21.13 10.67
C ILE A 112 -21.45 -20.39 9.37
N GLU A 113 -22.27 -20.56 8.33
CA GLU A 113 -22.19 -19.78 7.09
C GLU A 113 -22.41 -18.29 7.35
N MET A 114 -23.40 -17.93 8.16
CA MET A 114 -23.66 -16.55 8.55
C MET A 114 -22.49 -15.95 9.37
N GLU A 115 -21.88 -16.73 10.27
CA GLU A 115 -20.67 -16.31 11.00
C GLU A 115 -19.47 -16.09 10.06
N LYS A 116 -19.26 -17.00 9.09
CA LYS A 116 -18.22 -16.85 8.06
C LYS A 116 -18.47 -15.61 7.20
N PHE A 117 -19.71 -15.40 6.75
CA PHE A 117 -20.10 -14.23 5.98
C PHE A 117 -19.83 -12.94 6.76
N LYS A 118 -20.25 -12.89 8.03
CA LYS A 118 -19.99 -11.74 8.90
C LYS A 118 -18.50 -11.44 9.02
N ALA A 119 -17.67 -12.47 9.23
CA ALA A 119 -16.22 -12.30 9.32
C ALA A 119 -15.59 -11.80 8.01
N ILE A 120 -16.05 -12.29 6.86
CA ILE A 120 -15.62 -11.83 5.53
C ILE A 120 -15.98 -10.35 5.34
N VAL A 121 -17.23 -9.98 5.63
CA VAL A 121 -17.70 -8.59 5.52
C VAL A 121 -16.90 -7.66 6.44
N GLU A 122 -16.68 -8.06 7.69
CA GLU A 122 -15.93 -7.28 8.67
C GLU A 122 -14.45 -7.09 8.26
N LYS A 123 -13.82 -8.14 7.71
CA LYS A 123 -12.46 -8.05 7.18
C LYS A 123 -12.39 -7.06 6.03
N HIS A 124 -13.27 -7.19 5.04
CA HIS A 124 -13.26 -6.33 3.86
C HIS A 124 -13.63 -4.88 4.20
N SER A 125 -14.60 -4.65 5.08
CA SER A 125 -14.97 -3.30 5.51
C SER A 125 -13.82 -2.62 6.25
N THR A 126 -13.12 -3.34 7.11
CA THR A 126 -11.94 -2.82 7.82
C THR A 126 -10.82 -2.45 6.84
N ASP A 127 -10.52 -3.32 5.86
CA ASP A 127 -9.49 -3.06 4.84
C ASP A 127 -9.84 -1.83 3.98
N ILE A 128 -11.09 -1.72 3.53
CA ILE A 128 -11.56 -0.57 2.74
C ILE A 128 -11.46 0.73 3.56
N LEU A 129 -11.90 0.71 4.82
CA LEU A 129 -11.84 1.90 5.69
C LEU A 129 -10.39 2.32 5.97
N GLN A 130 -9.50 1.36 6.22
CA GLN A 130 -8.09 1.64 6.44
C GLN A 130 -7.44 2.21 5.18
N LYS A 131 -7.68 1.63 4.01
CA LYS A 131 -7.15 2.15 2.74
C LYS A 131 -7.72 3.52 2.40
N SER A 132 -9.00 3.76 2.68
CA SER A 132 -9.62 5.08 2.51
C SER A 132 -8.96 6.12 3.42
N ALA A 133 -8.74 5.80 4.70
CA ALA A 133 -8.07 6.70 5.63
C ALA A 133 -6.62 7.00 5.19
N ASN A 134 -5.90 5.99 4.67
CA ASN A 134 -4.56 6.19 4.13
C ASN A 134 -4.56 7.15 2.93
N VAL A 135 -5.57 7.09 2.04
CA VAL A 135 -5.70 8.05 0.93
C VAL A 135 -5.93 9.46 1.49
N ASP A 136 -6.81 9.62 2.46
CA ASP A 136 -7.07 10.94 3.09
C ASP A 136 -5.81 11.51 3.75
N ASP A 137 -5.06 10.69 4.47
CA ASP A 137 -3.79 11.07 5.08
C ASP A 137 -2.77 11.53 4.03
N LEU A 138 -2.62 10.77 2.93
CA LEU A 138 -1.72 11.12 1.84
C LEU A 138 -2.13 12.43 1.14
N VAL A 139 -3.43 12.62 0.89
CA VAL A 139 -3.98 13.85 0.32
C VAL A 139 -3.69 15.03 1.26
N SER A 140 -3.94 14.87 2.57
CA SER A 140 -3.69 15.93 3.56
C SER A 140 -2.21 16.30 3.69
N ALA A 141 -1.30 15.35 3.44
CA ALA A 141 0.14 15.54 3.48
C ALA A 141 0.73 16.18 2.21
N LEU A 142 -0.08 16.43 1.17
CA LEU A 142 0.42 16.97 -0.09
C LEU A 142 1.03 18.36 0.08
N PRO A 143 2.29 18.57 -0.32
CA PRO A 143 2.96 19.84 -0.18
C PRO A 143 2.30 20.89 -1.07
N GLY A 144 2.08 22.08 -0.52
CA GLY A 144 1.55 23.22 -1.27
C GLY A 144 0.04 23.18 -1.56
N MET A 145 -0.71 22.22 -0.99
CA MET A 145 -2.17 22.16 -1.12
C MET A 145 -2.88 23.41 -0.52
N SER A 146 -2.24 24.09 0.44
CA SER A 146 -2.74 25.34 1.02
C SER A 146 -2.46 26.59 0.19
N ARG A 147 -1.67 26.50 -0.87
CA ARG A 147 -1.22 27.65 -1.66
C ARG A 147 -2.09 27.85 -2.88
N THR A 148 -2.33 29.11 -3.24
CA THR A 148 -2.98 29.44 -4.51
C THR A 148 -1.98 29.35 -5.67
N LYS A 149 -2.49 29.27 -6.90
CA LYS A 149 -1.66 29.30 -8.11
C LYS A 149 -0.77 30.54 -8.18
N GLU A 150 -1.29 31.69 -7.77
CA GLU A 150 -0.59 32.98 -7.80
C GLU A 150 0.58 32.98 -6.83
N GLU A 151 0.35 32.56 -5.57
CA GLU A 151 1.39 32.41 -4.55
C GLU A 151 2.48 31.41 -4.97
N GLN A 152 2.10 30.33 -5.65
CA GLN A 152 3.06 29.36 -6.19
C GLN A 152 3.92 29.98 -7.29
N LEU A 153 3.33 30.77 -8.19
CA LEU A 153 4.05 31.45 -9.26
C LEU A 153 5.01 32.52 -8.73
N GLU A 154 4.55 33.33 -7.77
CA GLU A 154 5.38 34.31 -7.08
C GLU A 154 6.56 33.62 -6.39
N ARG A 155 6.31 32.52 -5.67
CA ARG A 155 7.37 31.75 -5.02
C ARG A 155 8.37 31.17 -6.03
N ILE A 156 7.92 30.73 -7.20
CA ILE A 156 8.80 30.24 -8.26
C ILE A 156 9.69 31.38 -8.77
N GLN A 157 9.14 32.59 -8.97
CA GLN A 157 9.90 33.75 -9.41
C GLN A 157 10.95 34.16 -8.37
N GLU A 158 10.60 34.18 -7.08
CA GLU A 158 11.55 34.41 -5.99
C GLU A 158 12.70 33.41 -6.04
N LEU A 159 12.40 32.11 -6.15
CA LEU A 159 13.42 31.07 -6.20
C LEU A 159 14.31 31.17 -7.45
N LEU A 160 13.76 31.58 -8.59
CA LEU A 160 14.55 31.83 -9.80
C LEU A 160 15.52 32.99 -9.63
N THR A 161 15.05 34.12 -9.08
CA THR A 161 15.91 35.29 -8.84
C THR A 161 16.99 34.97 -7.82
N LEU A 162 16.66 34.22 -6.77
CA LEU A 162 17.61 33.76 -5.77
C LEU A 162 18.67 32.84 -6.38
N ASN A 163 18.28 31.83 -7.17
CA ASN A 163 19.23 30.95 -7.88
C ASN A 163 20.17 31.75 -8.78
N GLN A 164 19.65 32.68 -9.57
CA GLN A 164 20.48 33.53 -10.44
C GLN A 164 21.51 34.35 -9.63
N SER A 165 21.12 34.89 -8.48
CA SER A 165 22.04 35.62 -7.62
C SER A 165 23.12 34.72 -7.02
N LEU A 166 22.74 33.52 -6.56
CA LEU A 166 23.66 32.53 -6.00
C LEU A 166 24.62 31.97 -7.05
N ASP A 167 24.16 31.73 -8.28
CA ASP A 167 25.03 31.30 -9.39
C ASP A 167 26.10 32.35 -9.69
N LYS A 168 25.73 33.63 -9.64
CA LYS A 168 26.69 34.73 -9.82
C LYS A 168 27.70 34.77 -8.68
N GLU A 169 27.23 34.71 -7.43
CA GLU A 169 28.10 34.69 -6.24
C GLU A 169 29.07 33.49 -6.28
N LEU A 170 28.56 32.32 -6.65
CA LEU A 170 29.34 31.10 -6.84
C LEU A 170 30.41 31.29 -7.92
N ASN A 171 30.07 31.88 -9.06
CA ASN A 171 31.02 32.15 -10.13
C ASN A 171 32.09 33.16 -9.73
N ASP A 172 31.72 34.21 -8.99
CA ASP A 172 32.65 35.20 -8.48
C ASP A 172 33.63 34.55 -7.47
N ALA A 173 33.13 33.68 -6.59
CA ALA A 173 33.94 32.91 -5.66
C ALA A 173 34.92 31.95 -6.38
N TYR A 174 34.47 31.26 -7.43
CA TYR A 174 35.35 30.42 -8.25
C TYR A 174 36.44 31.23 -8.94
N THR A 175 36.09 32.38 -9.51
CA THR A 175 37.04 33.29 -10.17
C THR A 175 38.09 33.79 -9.18
N GLN A 176 37.68 34.13 -7.95
CA GLN A 176 38.60 34.56 -6.90
C GLN A 176 39.52 33.42 -6.46
N ALA A 177 38.98 32.22 -6.24
CA ALA A 177 39.76 31.03 -5.88
C ALA A 177 40.77 30.68 -6.98
N GLU A 178 40.40 30.80 -8.25
CA GLU A 178 41.30 30.56 -9.38
C GLU A 178 42.45 31.58 -9.43
N LYS A 179 42.15 32.87 -9.22
CA LYS A 179 43.20 33.91 -9.13
C LYS A 179 44.21 33.60 -8.03
N GLN A 180 43.74 33.29 -6.83
CA GLN A 180 44.60 32.93 -5.70
C GLN A 180 45.43 31.68 -5.99
N ARG A 181 44.83 30.65 -6.58
CA ARG A 181 45.53 29.42 -6.98
C ARG A 181 46.66 29.72 -7.97
N ASN A 182 46.40 30.55 -8.97
CA ASN A 182 47.39 30.89 -10.00
C ASN A 182 48.53 31.74 -9.42
N GLU A 183 48.23 32.65 -8.49
CA GLU A 183 49.24 33.42 -7.76
C GLU A 183 50.16 32.51 -6.93
N ILE A 184 49.58 31.59 -6.14
CA ILE A 184 50.35 30.61 -5.36
C ILE A 184 51.21 29.73 -6.27
N ARG A 185 50.68 29.27 -7.40
CA ARG A 185 51.46 28.49 -8.39
C ARG A 185 52.64 29.28 -8.92
N SER A 186 52.45 30.54 -9.31
CA SER A 186 53.55 31.39 -9.80
C SER A 186 54.64 31.60 -8.74
N ILE A 187 54.25 31.81 -7.48
CA ILE A 187 55.20 31.92 -6.36
C ILE A 187 55.95 30.59 -6.16
N LEU A 188 55.24 29.47 -6.17
CA LEU A 188 55.82 28.14 -6.00
C LEU A 188 56.80 27.82 -7.14
N ASP A 189 56.43 28.11 -8.38
CA ASP A 189 57.30 27.91 -9.55
C ASP A 189 58.58 28.75 -9.44
N ARG A 190 58.46 30.03 -9.05
CA ARG A 190 59.62 30.90 -8.83
C ARG A 190 60.55 30.37 -7.73
N VAL A 191 59.99 30.03 -6.56
CA VAL A 191 60.75 29.49 -5.44
C VAL A 191 61.42 28.16 -5.80
N THR A 192 60.72 27.30 -6.54
CA THR A 192 61.24 26.01 -6.98
C THR A 192 62.38 26.20 -7.98
N THR A 193 62.25 27.12 -8.92
CA THR A 193 63.29 27.47 -9.90
C THR A 193 64.54 28.02 -9.22
N GLU A 194 64.36 28.96 -8.28
CA GLU A 194 65.43 29.53 -7.46
C GLU A 194 66.14 28.46 -6.59
N ALA A 195 65.37 27.56 -5.97
CA ALA A 195 65.90 26.47 -5.15
C ALA A 195 66.65 25.40 -5.96
N LEU A 196 66.23 25.15 -7.20
CA LEU A 196 66.90 24.22 -8.11
C LEU A 196 68.09 24.86 -8.84
N GLY A 197 68.28 26.19 -8.73
CA GLY A 197 69.38 26.92 -9.35
C GLY A 197 69.30 26.99 -10.88
N ILE A 198 68.08 26.93 -11.42
CA ILE A 198 67.78 27.03 -12.86
C ILE A 198 67.31 28.46 -13.17
#